data_AF-D4HS00-F1
#
_entry.id   AF-D4HS00-F1
#
_cell.length_a   1.000
_cell.length_b   1.000
_cell.length_c   1.000
_cell.angle_alpha   90.00
_cell.angle_beta   90.00
_cell.angle_gamma   90.00
#
_symmetry.space_group_name_H-M   'P 1'
#
loop_
_entity.id
_entity.type
_entity.pdbx_description
1 polymer ?
#
loop_
_entity_poly.entity_id
_entity_poly.type
_entity_poly.pdbx_seq_one_letter_code
_entity_poly.pdbx_strand_id
1 'polypeptide(L)' 'IIPSSTGAAKAVGKVLPALNGKLTGMSFRVPTIDVSVVDLTVRLEKGATYDEIKATI' A
#
# COMPACT_ATOMS: atom_id res chain seq x y z
N ILE A 1 -12.62 -11.53 11.24
CA ILE A 1 -12.01 -10.74 10.16
C ILE A 1 -13.09 -9.83 9.60
N ILE A 2 -12.88 -8.51 9.60
CA ILE A 2 -13.89 -7.53 9.16
C ILE A 2 -13.32 -6.70 8.00
N PRO A 3 -13.86 -6.81 6.78
CA PRO A 3 -13.43 -5.96 5.67
C PRO A 3 -13.99 -4.53 5.84
N SER A 4 -13.15 -3.54 5.59
CA SER A 4 -13.56 -2.13 5.54
C SER A 4 -12.81 -1.36 4.47
N SER A 5 -13.44 -0.32 3.91
CA SER A 5 -12.77 0.66 3.07
C SER A 5 -11.73 1.45 3.89
N THR A 6 -10.74 2.04 3.21
CA THR A 6 -9.74 2.90 3.83
C THR A 6 -9.43 4.11 2.95
N GLY A 7 -9.15 5.26 3.56
CA GLY A 7 -8.72 6.47 2.87
C GLY A 7 -7.23 6.51 2.55
N ALA A 8 -6.43 5.59 3.07
CA ALA A 8 -4.96 5.66 3.03
C ALA A 8 -4.42 5.76 1.60
N ALA A 9 -4.84 4.88 0.70
CA ALA A 9 -4.35 4.88 -0.69
C ALA A 9 -4.72 6.17 -1.45
N LYS A 10 -5.90 6.75 -1.18
CA LYS A 10 -6.30 8.06 -1.74
C LYS A 10 -5.48 9.21 -1.14
N ALA A 11 -5.15 9.14 0.16
CA ALA A 11 -4.32 10.13 0.82
C ALA A 11 -2.88 10.14 0.27
N VAL A 12 -2.32 8.97 -0.08
CA VAL A 12 -1.02 8.88 -0.77
C VAL A 12 -1.01 9.71 -2.05
N GLY A 13 -2.09 9.69 -2.84
CA GLY A 13 -2.21 10.52 -4.04
C GLY A 13 -2.15 12.04 -3.78
N LYS A 14 -2.53 12.49 -2.58
CA LYS A 14 -2.41 13.91 -2.18
C LYS A 14 -0.99 14.26 -1.74
N VAL A 15 -0.31 13.33 -1.07
CA VAL A 15 1.06 13.52 -0.55
C VAL A 15 2.12 13.31 -1.65
N LEU A 16 1.86 12.39 -2.57
CA LEU A 16 2.70 12.06 -3.72
C LEU A 16 1.88 12.29 -5.00
N PRO A 17 1.85 13.51 -5.55
CA PRO A 17 0.98 13.87 -6.68
C PRO A 17 1.14 12.96 -7.91
N ALA A 18 2.34 12.45 -8.18
CA ALA A 18 2.61 11.52 -9.29
C ALA A 18 1.89 10.16 -9.16
N LEU A 19 1.41 9.83 -7.96
CA LEU A 19 0.64 8.63 -7.63
C LEU A 19 -0.87 8.89 -7.52
N ASN A 20 -1.33 10.13 -7.74
CA ASN A 20 -2.73 10.47 -7.64
C ASN A 20 -3.58 9.66 -8.62
N GLY A 21 -4.64 9.02 -8.11
CA GLY A 21 -5.52 8.15 -8.87
C GLY A 21 -4.94 6.77 -9.23
N LYS A 22 -3.66 6.49 -8.93
CA LYS A 22 -3.01 5.20 -9.26
C LYS A 22 -3.15 4.14 -8.16
N LEU A 23 -3.41 4.55 -6.93
CA LEU A 23 -3.50 3.66 -5.77
C LEU A 23 -4.92 3.65 -5.20
N THR A 24 -5.38 2.46 -4.83
CA THR A 24 -6.59 2.23 -4.04
C THR A 24 -6.34 1.07 -3.08
N GLY A 25 -7.20 0.87 -2.09
CA GLY A 25 -7.01 -0.21 -1.13
C GLY A 25 -8.22 -0.46 -0.25
N MET A 26 -8.16 -1.59 0.44
CA MET A 26 -9.10 -2.00 1.49
C MET A 26 -8.32 -2.40 2.73
N SER A 27 -9.01 -2.62 3.83
CA SER A 27 -8.44 -3.04 5.11
C SER A 27 -9.20 -4.24 5.65
N PHE A 28 -8.47 -5.12 6.34
CA PHE A 28 -9.05 -6.24 7.09
C PHE A 28 -8.72 -6.05 8.56
N ARG A 29 -9.75 -5.87 9.39
CA ARG A 29 -9.57 -5.81 10.85
C ARG A 29 -9.57 -7.22 11.41
N VAL A 30 -8.57 -7.52 12.22
CA VAL A 30 -8.35 -8.83 12.84
C VAL A 30 -8.26 -8.69 14.37
N PRO A 31 -8.44 -9.78 15.15
CA PRO A 31 -8.46 -9.71 16.61
C PRO A 31 -7.05 -9.56 17.21
N THR A 32 -6.41 -8.41 17.00
CA THR A 32 -5.14 -8.02 17.61
C THR A 32 -5.30 -6.65 18.27
N ILE A 33 -4.69 -6.47 19.44
CA ILE A 33 -4.81 -5.22 20.22
C ILE A 33 -4.07 -4.07 19.55
N ASP A 34 -2.91 -4.37 18.96
CA ASP A 34 -2.05 -3.39 18.32
C ASP A 34 -1.26 -4.08 17.18
N VAL A 35 -0.54 -3.27 16.41
CA VAL A 35 0.21 -3.60 15.20
C VAL A 35 -0.70 -3.84 14.00
N SER A 36 -0.22 -3.39 12.84
CA SER A 36 -0.85 -3.55 11.55
C SER A 36 0.22 -3.74 10.48
N VAL A 37 -0.17 -4.24 9.32
CA VAL A 37 0.72 -4.45 8.18
C VAL A 37 0.08 -3.90 6.91
N VAL A 38 0.90 -3.41 6.00
CA VAL A 38 0.50 -3.02 4.65
C VAL A 38 0.94 -4.11 3.69
N ASP A 39 -0.02 -4.66 2.94
CA ASP A 39 0.25 -5.49 1.77
C ASP A 39 0.09 -4.63 0.52
N LEU A 40 1.21 -4.33 -0.14
CA LEU A 40 1.27 -3.46 -1.31
C LEU A 40 1.59 -4.29 -2.55
N THR A 41 0.62 -4.40 -3.46
CA THR A 41 0.82 -4.95 -4.80
C THR A 41 0.74 -3.83 -5.83
N VAL A 42 1.79 -3.65 -6.63
CA VAL A 42 1.86 -2.63 -7.68
C VAL A 42 2.49 -3.18 -8.95
N ARG A 43 2.21 -2.53 -10.08
CA ARG A 43 2.96 -2.76 -11.33
C ARG A 43 3.98 -1.65 -11.47
N LEU A 44 5.24 -2.02 -11.60
CA LEU A 44 6.34 -1.09 -11.83
C LEU A 44 6.46 -0.79 -13.33
N GLU A 45 6.84 0.43 -13.66
CA GLU A 45 7.12 0.84 -15.05
C GLU A 45 8.39 0.15 -15.57
N LYS A 46 9.41 0.06 -14.70
CA LYS A 46 10.65 -0.68 -14.96
C LYS A 46 10.64 -1.92 -14.10
N GLY A 47 10.92 -3.08 -14.71
CA GLY A 47 11.08 -4.32 -13.97
C GLY A 47 12.20 -4.19 -12.93
N ALA A 48 11.99 -4.80 -11.77
CA ALA A 48 12.96 -4.87 -10.70
C ALA A 48 12.87 -6.25 -10.04
N THR A 49 14.02 -6.77 -9.62
CA THR A 49 14.13 -7.98 -8.80
C THR A 49 13.81 -7.65 -7.34
N TYR A 50 13.51 -8.69 -6.57
CA TYR A 50 13.24 -8.53 -5.13
C TYR A 50 14.45 -7.96 -4.37
N ASP A 51 15.66 -8.35 -4.74
CA ASP A 51 16.88 -7.88 -4.08
C ASP A 51 17.16 -6.40 -4.38
N GLU A 52 16.92 -5.95 -5.61
CA GLU A 52 17.00 -4.52 -5.97
C GLU A 52 16.01 -3.68 -5.16
N ILE A 53 14.76 -4.15 -5.01
CA ILE A 53 13.74 -3.44 -4.21
C ILE A 53 14.19 -3.36 -2.75
N LYS A 54 14.56 -4.49 -2.14
CA LYS A 54 15.02 -4.55 -0.74
C LYS A 54 16.21 -3.64 -0.46
N ALA A 55 17.15 -3.52 -1.39
CA ALA A 55 18.34 -2.67 -1.21
C ALA A 55 18.02 -1.17 -1.16
N THR A 56 16.81 -0.75 -1.55
CA THR A 56 16.38 0.66 -1.58
C THR A 56 15.50 1.09 -0.41
N ILE A 57 15.15 0.15 0.48
CA ILE A 57 14.36 0.37 1.70
C ILE A 57 15.31 0.41 2.90
#